data_AF-A0A1M3LU62-F1
#
_entry.id   AF-A0A1M3LU62-F1
#
_cell.length_a   1.000
_cell.length_b   1.000
_cell.length_c   1.000
_cell.angle_alpha   90.00
_cell.angle_beta   90.00
_cell.angle_gamma   90.00
#
_symmetry.space_group_name_H-M   'P 1'
#
loop_
_entity.id
_entity.type
_entity.pdbx_description
1 polymer ?
#
loop_
_entity_poly.entity_id
_entity_poly.type
_entity_poly.pdbx_seq_one_letter_code
_entity_poly.pdbx_strand_id
1 'polypeptide(L)'
;MHNLGLLFDVDGPLASPVTRTINVRSIVTDLVAIAAAGVPIAFITGRSGDFIRHQVVAPLLDAGLGDALEQQGARMFGVFEKGGAWAAITADGMGEVTVDESVAFSPEAVDGIRSLVRERFADTMFFDETKRAMISVEQRTDVESEVYKEAQPRFEDAAYDLLTGMGIGLRHGERSTPGADGTVPFRIDPTIISTDIESVLLDKDRGAQRAFEYFAERGPLPRRWRSVGDSRSDYKMADYVHDAGFEVAHVDVRPADGILDRPYEVITIGDAIHDDAGAEFLAHWRRELGLE
;
A
#
# COMPACT_ATOMS: atom_id res chain seq x y z
N MET A 1 13.92 -3.70 24.00
CA MET A 1 13.21 -3.73 22.71
C MET A 1 11.93 -4.50 22.91
N HIS A 2 10.80 -3.91 22.54
CA HIS A 2 9.51 -4.59 22.62
C HIS A 2 9.45 -5.71 21.57
N ASN A 3 8.81 -6.82 21.93
CA ASN A 3 8.61 -7.95 21.04
C ASN A 3 7.36 -7.71 20.17
N LEU A 4 7.36 -6.63 19.39
CA LEU A 4 6.27 -6.25 18.48
C LEU A 4 6.86 -5.59 17.23
N GLY A 5 6.33 -5.93 16.05
CA GLY A 5 6.49 -5.18 14.81
C GLY A 5 5.12 -4.93 14.16
N LEU A 6 5.00 -3.84 13.42
CA LEU A 6 3.72 -3.42 12.82
C LEU A 6 3.86 -3.20 11.31
N LEU A 7 2.91 -3.79 10.57
CA LEU A 7 2.73 -3.60 9.13
C LEU A 7 1.34 -2.99 8.91
N PHE A 8 1.25 -1.86 8.25
CA PHE A 8 -0.01 -1.15 8.03
C PHE A 8 -0.28 -0.99 6.55
N ASP A 9 -1.48 -1.34 6.11
CA ASP A 9 -2.07 -0.56 5.04
C ASP A 9 -2.42 0.85 5.53
N VAL A 10 -2.51 1.77 4.60
CA VAL A 10 -2.71 3.19 4.89
C VAL A 10 -4.17 3.57 4.75
N ASP A 11 -4.81 3.23 3.63
CA ASP A 11 -6.23 3.50 3.44
C ASP A 11 -7.04 2.54 4.30
N GLY A 12 -7.99 3.06 5.08
CA GLY A 12 -8.72 2.28 6.06
C GLY A 12 -8.09 2.41 7.45
N PRO A 13 -7.02 1.68 7.81
CA PRO A 13 -6.50 1.69 9.17
C PRO A 13 -5.95 3.04 9.67
N LEU A 14 -5.31 3.82 8.79
CA LEU A 14 -4.61 5.05 9.20
C LEU A 14 -5.26 6.30 8.63
N ALA A 15 -5.61 6.26 7.35
CA ALA A 15 -6.25 7.34 6.62
C ALA A 15 -7.65 6.91 6.17
N SER A 16 -8.61 7.82 6.30
CA SER A 16 -9.98 7.55 5.87
C SER A 16 -10.03 7.29 4.35
N PRO A 17 -10.68 6.21 3.89
CA PRO A 17 -10.81 5.91 2.45
C PRO A 17 -11.57 6.99 1.67
N VAL A 18 -12.35 7.82 2.37
CA VAL A 18 -13.19 8.88 1.79
C VAL A 18 -12.41 10.18 1.65
N THR A 19 -11.82 10.66 2.75
CA THR A 19 -11.12 11.95 2.79
C THR A 19 -9.66 11.84 2.37
N ARG A 20 -9.10 10.63 2.36
CA ARG A 20 -7.69 10.31 2.06
C ARG A 20 -6.71 11.06 2.99
N THR A 21 -7.13 11.29 4.24
CA THR A 21 -6.37 11.95 5.31
C THR A 21 -6.52 11.20 6.63
N ILE A 22 -5.57 11.39 7.55
CA ILE A 22 -5.69 10.89 8.93
C ILE A 22 -6.68 11.77 9.70
N ASN A 23 -7.90 11.25 9.95
CA ASN A 23 -8.95 12.02 10.63
C ASN A 23 -8.88 11.89 12.15
N VAL A 24 -8.51 10.71 12.65
CA VAL A 24 -8.43 10.43 14.07
C VAL A 24 -7.04 10.82 14.59
N ARG A 25 -6.97 11.97 15.28
CA ARG A 25 -5.69 12.56 15.73
C ARG A 25 -4.83 11.63 16.59
N SER A 26 -5.44 10.73 17.37
CA SER A 26 -4.68 9.81 18.23
C SER A 26 -3.82 8.83 17.43
N ILE A 27 -4.20 8.50 16.18
CA ILE A 27 -3.38 7.65 15.30
C ILE A 27 -1.97 8.22 15.17
N VAL A 28 -1.87 9.54 14.91
CA VAL A 28 -0.58 10.23 14.75
C VAL A 28 0.23 10.15 16.04
N THR A 29 -0.36 10.54 17.18
CA THR A 29 0.36 10.57 18.46
C THR A 29 0.78 9.18 18.94
N ASP A 30 -0.07 8.18 18.71
CA ASP A 30 0.21 6.81 19.15
C ASP A 30 1.26 6.13 18.25
N LEU A 31 1.23 6.37 16.94
CA LEU A 31 2.29 5.91 16.04
C LEU A 31 3.66 6.49 16.42
N VAL A 32 3.73 7.79 16.73
CA VAL A 32 4.98 8.44 17.17
C VAL A 32 5.47 7.84 18.48
N ALA A 33 4.60 7.65 19.47
CA ALA A 33 4.96 7.05 20.75
C ALA A 33 5.46 5.60 20.59
N ILE A 34 4.78 4.79 19.76
CA ILE A 34 5.14 3.41 19.48
C ILE A 34 6.48 3.33 18.72
N ALA A 35 6.71 4.23 17.76
CA ALA A 35 7.99 4.33 17.06
C ALA A 35 9.13 4.68 18.02
N ALA A 36 8.93 5.65 18.91
CA ALA A 36 9.91 6.05 19.94
C ALA A 36 10.27 4.90 20.90
N ALA A 37 9.34 3.96 21.12
CA ALA A 37 9.59 2.76 21.91
C ALA A 37 10.46 1.71 21.18
N GLY A 38 10.85 1.97 19.92
CA GLY A 38 11.69 1.07 19.12
C GLY A 38 10.93 -0.07 18.44
N VAL A 39 9.60 0.05 18.30
CA VAL A 39 8.79 -0.87 17.50
C VAL A 39 9.02 -0.56 16.02
N PRO A 40 9.46 -1.52 15.18
CA PRO A 40 9.55 -1.31 13.74
C PRO A 40 8.15 -1.19 13.13
N ILE A 41 7.95 -0.15 12.33
CA ILE A 41 6.66 0.16 11.68
C ILE A 41 6.86 0.31 10.17
N ALA A 42 6.14 -0.45 9.36
CA ALA A 42 6.10 -0.25 7.92
C ALA A 42 4.71 0.13 7.42
N PHE A 43 4.66 1.10 6.51
CA PHE A 43 3.48 1.36 5.69
C PHE A 43 3.63 0.60 4.38
N ILE A 44 2.68 -0.27 4.06
CA ILE A 44 2.67 -1.10 2.85
C ILE A 44 1.35 -0.87 2.13
N THR A 45 1.39 -0.13 1.03
CA THR A 45 0.19 0.43 0.39
C THR A 45 0.25 0.36 -1.13
N GLY A 46 -0.92 0.47 -1.78
CA GLY A 46 -1.02 0.74 -3.21
C GLY A 46 -0.86 2.22 -3.58
N ARG A 47 -0.82 3.13 -2.59
CA ARG A 47 -0.58 4.56 -2.80
C ARG A 47 0.85 4.84 -3.23
N SER A 48 1.05 6.01 -3.84
CA SER A 48 2.36 6.52 -4.24
C SER A 48 3.18 7.00 -3.04
N GLY A 49 4.50 7.11 -3.23
CA GLY A 49 5.39 7.72 -2.24
C GLY A 49 5.02 9.17 -1.95
N ASP A 50 4.55 9.92 -2.96
CA ASP A 50 4.13 11.31 -2.77
C ASP A 50 2.92 11.42 -1.84
N PHE A 51 1.94 10.52 -1.97
CA PHE A 51 0.83 10.46 -1.03
C PHE A 51 1.32 10.23 0.40
N ILE A 52 2.19 9.24 0.61
CA ILE A 52 2.70 8.90 1.94
C ILE A 52 3.53 10.03 2.54
N ARG A 53 4.36 10.71 1.73
CA ARG A 53 5.13 11.88 2.15
C ARG A 53 4.23 12.95 2.77
N HIS A 54 3.15 13.32 2.07
CA HIS A 54 2.36 14.48 2.42
C HIS A 54 1.20 14.17 3.38
N GLN A 55 0.54 13.01 3.22
CA GLN A 55 -0.67 12.69 3.98
C GLN A 55 -0.40 11.88 5.25
N VAL A 56 0.78 11.26 5.37
CA VAL A 56 1.12 10.41 6.52
C VAL A 56 2.38 10.89 7.21
N VAL A 57 3.51 10.98 6.51
CA VAL A 57 4.80 11.32 7.13
C VAL A 57 4.84 12.77 7.62
N ALA A 58 4.34 13.73 6.86
CA ALA A 58 4.32 15.13 7.29
C ALA A 58 3.52 15.33 8.60
N PRO A 59 2.27 14.83 8.75
CA PRO A 59 1.56 14.88 10.02
C PRO A 59 2.30 14.20 11.19
N LEU A 60 3.00 13.10 10.93
CA LEU A 60 3.80 12.43 11.96
C LEU A 60 5.02 13.27 12.39
N LEU A 61 5.71 13.92 11.44
CA LEU A 61 6.81 14.84 11.74
C LEU A 61 6.34 16.04 12.56
N ASP A 62 5.20 16.62 12.21
CA ASP A 62 4.58 17.72 12.97
C ASP A 62 4.25 17.31 14.41
N ALA A 63 4.06 16.01 14.66
CA ALA A 63 3.79 15.43 15.97
C ALA A 63 5.04 14.88 16.70
N GLY A 64 6.25 15.09 16.15
CA GLY A 64 7.51 14.70 16.80
C GLY A 64 8.09 13.36 16.35
N LEU A 65 7.72 12.85 15.17
CA LEU A 65 8.34 11.64 14.61
C LEU A 65 9.86 11.76 14.47
N GLY A 66 10.37 12.96 14.22
CA GLY A 66 11.81 13.23 14.13
C GLY A 66 12.57 12.71 15.36
N ASP A 67 12.22 13.28 16.51
CA ASP A 67 12.79 12.92 17.82
C ASP A 67 12.55 11.44 18.19
N ALA A 68 11.40 10.89 17.78
CA ALA A 68 11.08 9.48 17.99
C ALA A 68 12.01 8.55 17.22
N LEU A 69 12.37 8.90 15.98
CA LEU A 69 13.24 8.09 15.14
C LEU A 69 14.74 8.21 15.48
N GLU A 70 15.12 9.18 16.31
CA GLU A 70 16.46 9.22 16.91
C GLU A 70 16.62 8.22 18.07
N GLN A 71 15.52 7.69 18.62
CA GLN A 71 15.56 6.73 19.71
C GLN A 71 16.16 5.39 19.27
N GLN A 72 16.85 4.73 20.19
CA GLN A 72 17.53 3.47 19.90
C GLN A 72 16.54 2.38 19.43
N GLY A 73 16.76 1.87 18.22
CA GLY A 73 15.98 0.78 17.64
C GLY A 73 14.70 1.23 16.91
N ALA A 74 14.37 2.53 16.96
CA ALA A 74 13.28 3.12 16.20
C ALA A 74 13.57 3.01 14.69
N ARG A 75 12.63 2.43 13.95
CA ARG A 75 12.78 2.15 12.52
C ARG A 75 11.43 2.26 11.85
N MET A 76 11.34 3.10 10.83
CA MET A 76 10.14 3.22 10.01
C MET A 76 10.47 3.11 8.52
N PHE A 77 9.56 2.52 7.76
CA PHE A 77 9.76 2.24 6.34
C PHE A 77 8.47 2.41 5.54
N GLY A 78 8.56 3.00 4.36
CA GLY A 78 7.44 3.12 3.43
C GLY A 78 7.63 2.21 2.23
N VAL A 79 6.63 1.40 1.92
CA VAL A 79 6.55 0.57 0.73
C VAL A 79 5.27 0.93 -0.04
N PHE A 80 5.45 1.35 -1.27
CA PHE A 80 4.45 1.98 -2.12
C PHE A 80 4.15 1.08 -3.31
N GLU A 81 3.03 1.34 -3.98
CA GLU A 81 2.66 0.69 -5.23
C GLU A 81 2.78 -0.85 -5.12
N LYS A 82 2.25 -1.40 -4.01
CA LYS A 82 2.25 -2.85 -3.71
C LYS A 82 3.64 -3.50 -3.78
N GLY A 83 4.69 -2.78 -3.38
CA GLY A 83 6.07 -3.29 -3.38
C GLY A 83 6.90 -2.88 -4.60
N GLY A 84 6.37 -2.04 -5.48
CA GLY A 84 7.07 -1.51 -6.65
C GLY A 84 8.02 -0.35 -6.32
N ALA A 85 7.77 0.37 -5.22
CA ALA A 85 8.63 1.46 -4.78
C ALA A 85 8.72 1.51 -3.24
N TRP A 86 9.77 2.14 -2.70
CA TRP A 86 9.97 2.27 -1.26
C TRP A 86 10.88 3.44 -0.88
N ALA A 87 10.80 3.85 0.38
CA ALA A 87 11.70 4.83 0.98
C ALA A 87 11.87 4.58 2.47
N ALA A 88 13.06 4.87 3.00
CA ALA A 88 13.28 4.98 4.42
C ALA A 88 12.54 6.21 4.98
N ILE A 89 11.99 6.08 6.19
CA ILE A 89 11.47 7.21 6.95
C ILE A 89 12.41 7.41 8.14
N THR A 90 13.10 8.55 8.17
CA THR A 90 14.14 8.91 9.14
C THR A 90 13.72 10.14 9.93
N ALA A 91 14.59 10.60 10.85
CA ALA A 91 14.35 11.81 11.63
C ALA A 91 14.14 13.06 10.75
N ASP A 92 14.75 13.10 9.57
CA ASP A 92 14.60 14.17 8.57
C ASP A 92 13.34 14.00 7.68
N GLY A 93 12.55 12.94 7.93
CA GLY A 93 11.37 12.59 7.16
C GLY A 93 11.60 11.46 6.15
N MET A 94 10.74 11.42 5.12
CA MET A 94 10.82 10.38 4.10
C MET A 94 11.97 10.66 3.13
N GLY A 95 12.88 9.71 2.95
CA GLY A 95 13.97 9.78 1.98
C GLY A 95 13.49 9.78 0.53
N GLU A 96 14.43 9.76 -0.41
CA GLU A 96 14.13 9.61 -1.84
C GLU A 96 13.47 8.25 -2.13
N VAL A 97 12.48 8.26 -3.02
CA VAL A 97 11.77 7.06 -3.42
C VAL A 97 12.63 6.25 -4.37
N THR A 98 12.94 5.01 -3.97
CA THR A 98 13.53 4.00 -4.84
C THR A 98 12.43 3.26 -5.57
N VAL A 99 12.59 3.05 -6.88
CA VAL A 99 11.68 2.29 -7.73
C VAL A 99 12.34 0.97 -8.12
N ASP A 100 11.60 -0.13 -8.08
CA ASP A 100 12.04 -1.40 -8.64
C ASP A 100 11.79 -1.43 -10.14
N GLU A 101 12.84 -1.10 -10.89
CA GLU A 101 12.83 -1.12 -12.34
C GLU A 101 12.54 -2.51 -12.94
N SER A 102 12.67 -3.60 -12.16
CA SER A 102 12.36 -4.96 -12.64
C SER A 102 10.86 -5.23 -12.78
N VAL A 103 10.02 -4.41 -12.16
CA VAL A 103 8.55 -4.50 -12.21
C VAL A 103 7.90 -3.28 -12.86
N ALA A 104 8.70 -2.27 -13.23
CA ALA A 104 8.24 -1.05 -13.87
C ALA A 104 8.03 -1.21 -15.38
N PHE A 105 7.17 -0.35 -15.94
CA PHE A 105 7.00 -0.22 -17.38
C PHE A 105 8.10 0.62 -18.00
N SER A 106 8.40 0.38 -19.28
CA SER A 106 9.26 1.28 -20.03
C SER A 106 8.60 2.67 -20.16
N PRO A 107 9.39 3.76 -20.26
CA PRO A 107 8.85 5.10 -20.46
C PRO A 107 7.92 5.21 -21.68
N GLU A 108 8.21 4.48 -22.77
CA GLU A 108 7.37 4.46 -23.97
C GLU A 108 5.98 3.88 -23.70
N ALA A 109 5.88 2.80 -22.92
CA ALA A 109 4.60 2.20 -22.55
C ALA A 109 3.79 3.13 -21.65
N VAL A 110 4.45 3.77 -20.68
CA VAL A 110 3.85 4.76 -19.79
C VAL A 110 3.31 5.96 -20.59
N ASP A 111 4.13 6.53 -21.46
CA ASP A 111 3.75 7.66 -22.32
C ASP A 111 2.62 7.30 -23.30
N GLY A 112 2.61 6.06 -23.79
CA GLY A 112 1.56 5.50 -24.62
C GLY A 112 0.21 5.47 -23.90
N ILE A 113 0.15 4.95 -22.68
CA ILE A 113 -1.08 4.94 -21.88
C ILE A 113 -1.49 6.36 -21.46
N ARG A 114 -0.54 7.22 -21.07
CA ARG A 114 -0.84 8.63 -20.77
C ARG A 114 -1.50 9.32 -21.96
N SER A 115 -0.95 9.14 -23.16
CA SER A 115 -1.49 9.72 -24.40
C SER A 115 -2.86 9.13 -24.73
N LEU A 116 -3.04 7.81 -24.58
CA LEU A 116 -4.32 7.13 -24.76
C LEU A 116 -5.41 7.74 -23.87
N VAL A 117 -5.13 7.91 -22.57
CA VAL A 117 -6.06 8.54 -21.62
C VAL A 117 -6.39 9.96 -22.07
N ARG A 118 -5.36 10.78 -22.32
CA ARG A 118 -5.53 12.19 -22.71
C ARG A 118 -6.37 12.36 -23.98
N GLU A 119 -6.18 11.49 -24.97
CA GLU A 119 -6.76 11.66 -26.30
C GLU A 119 -8.15 11.05 -26.43
N ARG A 120 -8.46 10.02 -25.64
CA ARG A 120 -9.69 9.23 -25.82
C ARG A 120 -10.56 9.09 -24.58
N PHE A 121 -10.03 9.33 -23.38
CA PHE A 121 -10.74 9.04 -22.13
C PHE A 121 -10.67 10.17 -21.08
N ALA A 122 -10.10 11.33 -21.45
CA ALA A 122 -9.89 12.46 -20.54
C ALA A 122 -11.20 13.04 -19.96
N ASP A 123 -12.34 12.77 -20.61
CA ASP A 123 -13.66 13.20 -20.12
C ASP A 123 -14.13 12.38 -18.90
N THR A 124 -13.57 11.19 -18.67
CA THR A 124 -14.04 10.26 -17.62
C THR A 124 -12.97 9.87 -16.61
N MET A 125 -11.70 9.88 -17.01
CA MET A 125 -10.59 9.39 -16.20
C MET A 125 -9.33 10.23 -16.44
N PHE A 126 -8.37 10.13 -15.52
CA PHE A 126 -7.08 10.78 -15.60
C PHE A 126 -5.94 9.82 -15.26
N PHE A 127 -4.76 10.07 -15.83
CA PHE A 127 -3.55 9.32 -15.54
C PHE A 127 -2.94 9.82 -14.22
N ASP A 128 -2.66 8.93 -13.27
CA ASP A 128 -1.98 9.27 -12.01
C ASP A 128 -0.48 9.41 -12.25
N GLU A 129 0.00 10.66 -12.27
CA GLU A 129 1.41 10.99 -12.50
C GLU A 129 2.32 10.70 -11.28
N THR A 130 1.75 10.30 -10.14
CA THR A 130 2.53 10.11 -8.90
C THR A 130 3.08 8.70 -8.73
N LYS A 131 2.52 7.71 -9.45
CA LYS A 131 2.98 6.32 -9.43
C LYS A 131 4.09 6.09 -10.46
N ARG A 132 5.11 5.33 -10.08
CA ARG A 132 6.35 5.17 -10.85
C ARG A 132 6.67 3.72 -11.23
N ALA A 133 6.23 2.75 -10.44
CA ALA A 133 6.43 1.32 -10.69
C ALA A 133 5.25 0.68 -11.42
N MET A 134 4.06 1.28 -11.32
CA MET A 134 2.86 0.83 -12.01
C MET A 134 2.15 2.00 -12.71
N ILE A 135 1.34 1.67 -13.70
CA ILE A 135 0.45 2.63 -14.33
C ILE A 135 -0.89 2.60 -13.60
N SER A 136 -1.46 3.77 -13.30
CA SER A 136 -2.78 3.87 -12.67
C SER A 136 -3.57 4.96 -13.35
N VAL A 137 -4.83 4.63 -13.66
CA VAL A 137 -5.76 5.55 -14.31
C VAL A 137 -7.01 5.61 -13.44
N GLU A 138 -7.26 6.77 -12.83
CA GLU A 138 -8.33 6.99 -11.86
C GLU A 138 -9.54 7.66 -12.51
N GLN A 139 -10.73 7.33 -12.02
CA GLN A 139 -11.96 8.06 -12.29
C GLN A 139 -11.79 9.54 -11.90
N ARG A 140 -12.27 10.46 -12.75
CA ARG A 140 -12.36 11.86 -12.36
C ARG A 140 -13.41 12.08 -11.28
N THR A 141 -13.09 12.93 -10.30
CA THR A 141 -13.99 13.21 -9.16
C THR A 141 -15.24 14.02 -9.53
N ASP A 142 -15.24 14.70 -10.68
CA ASP A 142 -16.37 15.46 -11.22
C ASP A 142 -17.25 14.64 -12.18
N VAL A 143 -16.98 13.35 -12.33
CA VAL A 143 -17.71 12.44 -13.24
C VAL A 143 -18.52 11.45 -12.42
N GLU A 144 -19.79 11.27 -12.80
CA GLU A 144 -20.69 10.29 -12.18
C GLU A 144 -20.16 8.87 -12.36
N SER A 145 -20.27 8.05 -11.30
CA SER A 145 -19.71 6.68 -11.29
C SER A 145 -20.25 5.81 -12.43
N GLU A 146 -21.51 5.95 -12.82
CA GLU A 146 -22.10 5.17 -13.91
C GLU A 146 -21.47 5.52 -15.28
N VAL A 147 -21.13 6.79 -15.51
CA VAL A 147 -20.45 7.23 -16.74
C VAL A 147 -19.03 6.65 -16.80
N TYR A 148 -18.33 6.65 -15.66
CA TYR A 148 -17.01 6.02 -15.56
C TYR A 148 -17.08 4.51 -15.82
N LYS A 149 -18.03 3.79 -15.23
CA LYS A 149 -18.21 2.35 -15.41
C LYS A 149 -18.48 1.95 -16.86
N GLU A 150 -19.11 2.82 -17.66
CA GLU A 150 -19.26 2.60 -19.10
C GLU A 150 -17.97 2.81 -19.90
N ALA A 151 -17.10 3.71 -19.44
CA ALA A 151 -15.84 4.06 -20.10
C ALA A 151 -14.68 3.13 -19.72
N GLN A 152 -14.65 2.63 -18.49
CA GLN A 152 -13.57 1.83 -17.92
C GLN A 152 -13.25 0.58 -18.77
N PRO A 153 -14.22 -0.30 -19.13
CA PRO A 153 -13.91 -1.46 -19.97
C PRO A 153 -13.36 -1.10 -21.36
N ARG A 154 -13.80 0.04 -21.92
CA ARG A 154 -13.31 0.52 -23.22
C ARG A 154 -11.87 1.03 -23.13
N PHE A 155 -11.51 1.65 -22.01
CA PHE A 155 -10.13 2.01 -21.72
C PHE A 155 -9.27 0.77 -21.56
N GLU A 156 -9.72 -0.21 -20.79
CA GLU A 156 -9.00 -1.46 -20.53
C GLU A 156 -8.72 -2.24 -21.81
N ASP A 157 -9.70 -2.38 -22.69
CA ASP A 157 -9.51 -3.02 -23.99
C ASP A 157 -8.51 -2.23 -24.86
N ALA A 158 -8.61 -0.90 -24.88
CA ALA A 158 -7.68 -0.07 -25.65
C ALA A 158 -6.24 -0.11 -25.09
N ALA A 159 -6.09 -0.14 -23.76
CA ALA A 159 -4.81 -0.27 -23.08
C ALA A 159 -4.21 -1.66 -23.35
N TYR A 160 -5.03 -2.71 -23.32
CA TYR A 160 -4.61 -4.07 -23.65
C TYR A 160 -4.05 -4.15 -25.06
N ASP A 161 -4.81 -3.65 -26.04
CA ASP A 161 -4.40 -3.69 -27.45
C ASP A 161 -3.14 -2.84 -27.71
N LEU A 162 -3.02 -1.68 -27.06
CA LEU A 162 -1.83 -0.83 -27.16
C LEU A 162 -0.58 -1.53 -26.61
N LEU A 163 -0.64 -2.04 -25.39
CA LEU A 163 0.54 -2.64 -24.72
C LEU A 163 0.95 -3.96 -25.38
N THR A 164 -0.01 -4.80 -25.75
CA THR A 164 0.29 -6.04 -26.48
C THR A 164 0.80 -5.76 -27.90
N GLY A 165 0.33 -4.69 -28.54
CA GLY A 165 0.87 -4.18 -29.81
C GLY A 165 2.33 -3.73 -29.71
N MET A 166 2.78 -3.30 -28.52
CA MET A 166 4.19 -3.02 -28.20
C MET A 166 5.00 -4.28 -27.85
N GLY A 167 4.38 -5.46 -27.88
CA GLY A 167 5.03 -6.74 -27.54
C GLY A 167 5.16 -7.00 -26.03
N ILE A 168 4.42 -6.26 -25.20
CA ILE A 168 4.40 -6.45 -23.74
C ILE A 168 3.45 -7.59 -23.40
N GLY A 169 3.94 -8.55 -22.62
CA GLY A 169 3.11 -9.65 -22.13
C GLY A 169 2.11 -9.16 -21.07
N LEU A 170 0.82 -9.42 -21.31
CA LEU A 170 -0.26 -8.81 -20.52
C LEU A 170 -1.47 -9.74 -20.37
N ARG A 171 -2.02 -9.75 -19.16
CA ARG A 171 -3.29 -10.42 -18.83
C ARG A 171 -4.37 -9.41 -18.47
N HIS A 172 -5.60 -9.66 -18.93
CA HIS A 172 -6.80 -8.96 -18.48
C HIS A 172 -7.98 -9.93 -18.44
N GLY A 173 -8.52 -10.20 -17.25
CA GLY A 173 -9.51 -11.25 -17.05
C GLY A 173 -9.01 -12.61 -17.58
N GLU A 174 -9.77 -13.19 -18.50
CA GLU A 174 -9.39 -14.45 -19.19
C GLU A 174 -8.46 -14.23 -20.40
N ARG A 175 -8.30 -12.99 -20.90
CA ARG A 175 -7.39 -12.66 -22.00
C ARG A 175 -5.95 -12.69 -21.51
N SER A 176 -5.08 -13.36 -22.24
CA SER A 176 -3.64 -13.42 -21.95
C SER A 176 -2.85 -13.45 -23.24
N THR A 177 -1.94 -12.50 -23.41
CA THR A 177 -1.05 -12.42 -24.56
C THR A 177 0.39 -12.42 -24.06
N PRO A 178 1.22 -13.41 -24.45
CA PRO A 178 2.62 -13.43 -24.06
C PRO A 178 3.40 -12.33 -24.79
N GLY A 179 4.41 -11.78 -24.13
CA GLY A 179 5.34 -10.82 -24.72
C GLY A 179 6.37 -11.49 -25.63
N ALA A 180 7.32 -10.69 -26.10
CA ALA A 180 8.39 -11.16 -27.01
C ALA A 180 9.24 -12.31 -26.44
N ASP A 181 9.36 -12.41 -25.11
CA ASP A 181 10.08 -13.47 -24.40
C ASP A 181 9.20 -14.66 -23.98
N GLY A 182 7.92 -14.66 -24.39
CA GLY A 182 6.95 -15.69 -24.03
C GLY A 182 6.31 -15.53 -22.65
N THR A 183 6.67 -14.49 -21.89
CA THR A 183 6.17 -14.28 -20.52
C THR A 183 4.92 -13.39 -20.49
N VAL A 184 4.19 -13.40 -19.37
CA VAL A 184 3.05 -12.51 -19.10
C VAL A 184 3.29 -11.77 -17.79
N PRO A 185 4.23 -10.80 -17.78
CA PRO A 185 4.73 -10.21 -16.54
C PRO A 185 3.78 -9.16 -15.95
N PHE A 186 2.76 -8.71 -16.70
CA PHE A 186 1.84 -7.66 -16.28
C PHE A 186 0.36 -8.09 -16.30
N ARG A 187 -0.46 -7.39 -15.52
CA ARG A 187 -1.92 -7.50 -15.50
C ARG A 187 -2.58 -6.13 -15.58
N ILE A 188 -3.77 -6.07 -16.17
CA ILE A 188 -4.76 -5.01 -15.95
C ILE A 188 -5.66 -5.47 -14.80
N ASP A 189 -5.80 -4.64 -13.78
CA ASP A 189 -6.54 -4.88 -12.54
C ASP A 189 -7.54 -3.73 -12.29
N PRO A 190 -8.80 -3.87 -12.76
CA PRO A 190 -9.85 -2.90 -12.48
C PRO A 190 -10.24 -2.86 -11.00
N THR A 191 -10.52 -1.65 -10.51
CA THR A 191 -11.23 -1.40 -9.25
C THR A 191 -12.48 -0.57 -9.52
N ILE A 192 -13.23 -0.22 -8.46
CA ILE A 192 -14.46 0.57 -8.56
C ILE A 192 -14.21 1.97 -9.16
N ILE A 193 -13.05 2.56 -8.89
CA ILE A 193 -12.73 3.97 -9.23
C ILE A 193 -11.39 4.13 -9.96
N SER A 194 -10.73 3.03 -10.31
CA SER A 194 -9.46 3.08 -11.02
C SER A 194 -9.22 1.80 -11.83
N THR A 195 -8.29 1.87 -12.76
CA THR A 195 -7.70 0.70 -13.39
C THR A 195 -6.20 0.78 -13.20
N ASP A 196 -5.65 -0.22 -12.53
CA ASP A 196 -4.21 -0.39 -12.34
C ASP A 196 -3.64 -1.31 -13.41
N ILE A 197 -2.50 -0.96 -13.98
CA ILE A 197 -1.72 -1.83 -14.88
C ILE A 197 -0.35 -2.02 -14.26
N GLU A 198 -0.07 -3.25 -13.84
CA GLU A 198 1.00 -3.54 -12.89
C GLU A 198 1.64 -4.91 -13.11
N SER A 199 2.86 -5.10 -12.60
CA SER A 199 3.50 -6.41 -12.64
C SER A 199 2.72 -7.43 -11.81
N VAL A 200 2.64 -8.67 -12.28
CA VAL A 200 1.98 -9.76 -11.55
C VAL A 200 2.69 -10.09 -10.23
N LEU A 201 3.93 -9.64 -10.07
CA LEU A 201 4.73 -9.80 -8.85
C LEU A 201 4.36 -8.80 -7.75
N LEU A 202 3.61 -7.74 -8.07
CA LEU A 202 3.24 -6.70 -7.11
C LEU A 202 2.05 -7.14 -6.27
N ASP A 203 2.24 -7.16 -4.95
CA ASP A 203 1.20 -7.34 -3.94
C ASP A 203 1.74 -7.04 -2.53
N LYS A 204 0.88 -7.12 -1.51
CA LYS A 204 1.22 -6.76 -0.13
C LYS A 204 2.22 -7.73 0.54
N ASP A 205 2.35 -8.96 0.05
CA ASP A 205 3.40 -9.91 0.50
C ASP A 205 4.81 -9.45 0.09
N ARG A 206 5.01 -9.02 -1.17
CA ARG A 206 6.25 -8.40 -1.63
C ARG A 206 6.56 -7.14 -0.82
N GLY A 207 5.53 -6.38 -0.48
CA GLY A 207 5.67 -5.23 0.39
C GLY A 207 6.18 -5.59 1.79
N ALA A 208 5.61 -6.63 2.40
CA ALA A 208 6.04 -7.15 3.69
C ALA A 208 7.47 -7.71 3.64
N GLN A 209 7.84 -8.40 2.56
CA GLN A 209 9.20 -8.85 2.32
C GLN A 209 10.21 -7.71 2.35
N ARG A 210 9.98 -6.64 1.60
CA ARG A 210 10.88 -5.47 1.58
C ARG A 210 11.03 -4.83 2.94
N ALA A 211 9.93 -4.71 3.69
CA ALA A 211 9.97 -4.18 5.04
C ALA A 211 10.83 -5.06 5.97
N PHE A 212 10.67 -6.38 5.89
CA PHE A 212 11.45 -7.33 6.68
C PHE A 212 12.94 -7.26 6.35
N GLU A 213 13.30 -7.24 5.06
CA GLU A 213 14.67 -7.07 4.60
C GLU A 213 15.28 -5.77 5.17
N TYR A 214 14.58 -4.65 5.00
CA TYR A 214 15.01 -3.35 5.52
C TYR A 214 15.25 -3.36 7.02
N PHE A 215 14.31 -3.92 7.80
CA PHE A 215 14.42 -3.97 9.25
C PHE A 215 15.51 -4.92 9.74
N ALA A 216 15.67 -6.09 9.11
CA ALA A 216 16.66 -7.10 9.48
C ALA A 216 18.09 -6.58 9.30
N GLU A 217 18.35 -5.81 8.24
CA GLU A 217 19.64 -5.14 8.02
C GLU A 217 19.99 -4.15 9.14
N ARG A 218 18.98 -3.62 9.85
CA ARG A 218 19.11 -2.54 10.85
C ARG A 218 18.97 -3.04 12.29
N GLY A 219 18.91 -4.35 12.48
CA GLY A 219 18.92 -4.98 13.78
C GLY A 219 17.93 -6.15 13.88
N PRO A 220 17.89 -6.81 15.05
CA PRO A 220 17.01 -7.94 15.27
C PRO A 220 15.54 -7.62 14.95
N LEU A 221 14.86 -8.59 14.35
CA LEU A 221 13.42 -8.53 14.14
C LEU A 221 12.68 -8.98 15.42
N PRO A 222 11.58 -8.32 15.80
CA PRO A 222 10.69 -8.84 16.83
C PRO A 222 10.07 -10.17 16.37
N ARG A 223 9.70 -11.03 17.32
CA ARG A 223 9.10 -12.33 17.04
C ARG A 223 7.60 -12.25 16.75
N ARG A 224 6.92 -11.25 17.31
CA ARG A 224 5.48 -11.02 17.14
C ARG A 224 5.22 -9.81 16.26
N TRP A 225 4.28 -9.97 15.34
CA TRP A 225 3.89 -8.97 14.37
C TRP A 225 2.37 -8.80 14.32
N ARG A 226 1.94 -7.61 13.91
CA ARG A 226 0.56 -7.35 13.51
C ARG A 226 0.58 -6.73 12.13
N SER A 227 -0.22 -7.28 11.23
CA SER A 227 -0.60 -6.56 10.03
C SER A 227 -1.98 -5.95 10.24
N VAL A 228 -2.25 -4.79 9.68
CA VAL A 228 -3.54 -4.09 9.79
C VAL A 228 -3.96 -3.62 8.41
N GLY A 229 -5.20 -3.91 8.01
CA GLY A 229 -5.71 -3.57 6.68
C GLY A 229 -7.22 -3.65 6.59
N ASP A 230 -7.77 -3.10 5.51
CA ASP A 230 -9.21 -3.03 5.25
C ASP A 230 -9.64 -3.81 4.00
N SER A 231 -8.69 -4.48 3.35
CA SER A 231 -8.89 -5.19 2.10
C SER A 231 -8.37 -6.63 2.16
N ARG A 232 -8.89 -7.47 1.25
CA ARG A 232 -8.44 -8.87 1.11
C ARG A 232 -6.95 -8.99 0.76
N SER A 233 -6.38 -8.02 0.05
CA SER A 233 -4.95 -8.02 -0.28
C SER A 233 -4.08 -7.83 0.96
N ASP A 234 -4.56 -7.17 2.01
CA ASP A 234 -3.75 -6.87 3.20
C ASP A 234 -3.43 -8.10 4.03
N TYR A 235 -4.25 -9.14 3.92
CA TYR A 235 -3.96 -10.47 4.47
C TYR A 235 -2.62 -11.02 3.97
N LYS A 236 -2.20 -10.66 2.75
CA LYS A 236 -0.91 -11.13 2.20
C LYS A 236 0.29 -10.61 2.98
N MET A 237 0.16 -9.50 3.71
CA MET A 237 1.19 -9.10 4.68
C MET A 237 1.33 -10.14 5.79
N ALA A 238 0.22 -10.59 6.38
CA ALA A 238 0.25 -11.63 7.39
C ALA A 238 0.64 -13.00 6.84
N ASP A 239 0.21 -13.34 5.63
CA ASP A 239 0.62 -14.58 4.95
C ASP A 239 2.15 -14.64 4.83
N TYR A 240 2.80 -13.57 4.35
CA TYR A 240 4.26 -13.48 4.29
C TYR A 240 4.93 -13.68 5.66
N VAL A 241 4.42 -12.99 6.69
CA VAL A 241 5.01 -13.04 8.04
C VAL A 241 4.87 -14.44 8.65
N HIS A 242 3.73 -15.09 8.44
CA HIS A 242 3.46 -16.45 8.89
C HIS A 242 4.41 -17.45 8.19
N ASP A 243 4.52 -17.36 6.87
CA ASP A 243 5.37 -18.23 6.07
C ASP A 243 6.86 -18.03 6.39
N ALA A 244 7.25 -16.82 6.78
CA ALA A 244 8.58 -16.50 7.30
C ALA A 244 8.85 -17.05 8.72
N GLY A 245 7.86 -17.67 9.37
CA GLY A 245 7.99 -18.34 10.66
C GLY A 245 7.81 -17.44 11.89
N PHE A 246 7.23 -16.25 11.74
CA PHE A 246 6.98 -15.32 12.83
C PHE A 246 5.55 -15.47 13.39
N GLU A 247 5.35 -15.04 14.64
CA GLU A 247 4.00 -14.94 15.19
C GLU A 247 3.29 -13.74 14.58
N VAL A 248 2.13 -13.96 13.97
CA VAL A 248 1.35 -12.90 13.36
C VAL A 248 -0.12 -13.02 13.70
N ALA A 249 -0.77 -11.87 13.77
CA ALA A 249 -2.21 -11.76 13.61
C ALA A 249 -2.50 -10.65 12.59
N HIS A 250 -3.57 -10.83 11.82
CA HIS A 250 -4.09 -9.78 10.94
C HIS A 250 -5.23 -9.06 11.64
N VAL A 251 -5.18 -7.72 11.68
CA VAL A 251 -6.25 -6.88 12.21
C VAL A 251 -7.06 -6.38 11.02
N ASP A 252 -8.26 -6.92 10.89
CA ASP A 252 -9.19 -6.56 9.83
C ASP A 252 -10.06 -5.40 10.33
N VAL A 253 -9.89 -4.22 9.72
CA VAL A 253 -10.66 -3.01 10.07
C VAL A 253 -11.94 -2.86 9.23
N ARG A 254 -12.29 -3.88 8.43
CA ARG A 254 -13.52 -3.92 7.63
C ARG A 254 -14.14 -5.33 7.60
N PRO A 255 -14.46 -5.92 8.76
CA PRO A 255 -14.88 -7.32 8.84
C PRO A 255 -16.22 -7.63 8.17
N ALA A 256 -17.05 -6.60 7.90
CA ALA A 256 -18.34 -6.75 7.23
C ALA A 256 -18.23 -7.29 5.79
N ASP A 257 -17.07 -7.13 5.14
CA ASP A 257 -16.79 -7.65 3.80
C ASP A 257 -16.44 -9.16 3.80
N GLY A 258 -16.36 -9.77 4.99
CA GLY A 258 -16.12 -11.19 5.20
C GLY A 258 -14.66 -11.51 5.54
N ILE A 259 -14.47 -12.11 6.71
CA ILE A 259 -13.18 -12.51 7.25
C ILE A 259 -12.66 -13.76 6.52
N LEU A 260 -11.38 -13.76 6.16
CA LEU A 260 -10.75 -14.92 5.53
C LEU A 260 -10.32 -15.96 6.57
N ASP A 261 -10.62 -17.22 6.27
CA ASP A 261 -10.05 -18.35 7.02
C ASP A 261 -8.53 -18.44 6.77
N ARG A 262 -7.75 -18.47 7.85
CA ARG A 262 -6.29 -18.36 7.83
C ARG A 262 -5.66 -19.18 8.96
N PRO A 263 -4.40 -19.63 8.79
CA PRO A 263 -3.68 -20.41 9.81
C PRO A 263 -3.16 -19.56 10.99
N TYR A 264 -3.49 -18.27 11.02
CA TYR A 264 -3.14 -17.32 12.07
C TYR A 264 -4.39 -16.57 12.53
N GLU A 265 -4.29 -15.89 13.67
CA GLU A 265 -5.39 -15.14 14.27
C GLU A 265 -5.79 -13.95 13.37
N VAL A 266 -7.10 -13.78 13.16
CA VAL A 266 -7.68 -12.56 12.60
C VAL A 266 -8.44 -11.83 13.71
N ILE A 267 -8.00 -10.61 13.99
CA ILE A 267 -8.52 -9.75 15.04
C ILE A 267 -9.47 -8.74 14.42
N THR A 268 -10.60 -8.51 15.09
CA THR A 268 -11.54 -7.42 14.79
C THR A 268 -11.67 -6.52 16.02
N ILE A 269 -11.97 -5.24 15.82
CA ILE A 269 -11.99 -4.23 16.88
C ILE A 269 -13.43 -3.86 17.21
N GLY A 270 -14.11 -4.69 18.01
CA GLY A 270 -15.49 -4.44 18.42
C GLY A 270 -16.40 -4.11 17.23
N ASP A 271 -17.12 -2.98 17.35
CA ASP A 271 -17.96 -2.42 16.28
C ASP A 271 -17.24 -1.33 15.46
N ALA A 272 -16.00 -0.99 15.82
CA ALA A 272 -15.21 0.03 15.12
C ALA A 272 -14.73 -0.49 13.76
N ILE A 273 -14.60 0.42 12.79
CA ILE A 273 -14.11 0.12 11.44
C ILE A 273 -13.12 1.20 10.99
N HIS A 274 -12.39 0.92 9.91
CA HIS A 274 -11.45 1.84 9.28
C HIS A 274 -10.52 2.53 10.30
N ASP A 275 -10.46 3.86 10.28
CA ASP A 275 -9.52 4.66 11.05
C ASP A 275 -9.90 4.72 12.54
N ASP A 276 -11.18 4.56 12.88
CA ASP A 276 -11.61 4.39 14.27
C ASP A 276 -11.07 3.06 14.86
N ALA A 277 -11.17 1.96 14.10
CA ALA A 277 -10.60 0.67 14.52
C ALA A 277 -9.07 0.73 14.60
N GLY A 278 -8.41 1.41 13.65
CA GLY A 278 -6.97 1.64 13.68
C GLY A 278 -6.52 2.44 14.91
N ALA A 279 -7.27 3.49 15.26
CA ALA A 279 -7.01 4.29 16.46
C ALA A 279 -7.17 3.47 17.74
N GLU A 280 -8.23 2.68 17.86
CA GLU A 280 -8.44 1.79 19.01
C GLU A 280 -7.35 0.72 19.13
N PHE A 281 -6.92 0.14 18.00
CA PHE A 281 -5.82 -0.80 17.94
C PHE A 281 -4.50 -0.19 18.43
N LEU A 282 -4.16 1.01 17.95
CA LEU A 282 -2.96 1.73 18.36
C LEU A 282 -3.01 2.09 19.85
N ALA A 283 -4.15 2.58 20.34
CA ALA A 283 -4.36 2.90 21.75
C ALA A 283 -4.23 1.65 22.65
N HIS A 284 -4.72 0.49 22.20
CA HIS A 284 -4.52 -0.77 22.89
C HIS A 284 -3.02 -1.10 23.02
N TRP A 285 -2.27 -1.04 21.92
CA TRP A 285 -0.83 -1.35 21.97
C TRP A 285 -0.03 -0.33 22.75
N ARG A 286 -0.40 0.96 22.73
CA ARG A 286 0.22 1.97 23.58
C ARG A 286 0.13 1.60 25.06
N ARG A 287 -1.03 1.09 25.50
CA ARG A 287 -1.24 0.57 26.87
C ARG A 287 -0.43 -0.70 27.14
N GLU A 288 -0.48 -1.69 26.24
CA GLU A 288 0.28 -2.94 26.39
C GLU A 288 1.80 -2.73 26.45
N LEU A 289 2.29 -1.67 25.81
CA LEU A 289 3.69 -1.28 25.83
C LEU A 289 4.07 -0.42 27.05
N GLY A 290 3.09 0.03 27.86
CA GLY A 290 3.30 0.88 29.03
C GLY A 290 3.68 2.32 28.68
N LEU A 291 3.16 2.86 27.58
CA LEU A 291 3.51 4.17 27.01
C LEU A 291 2.45 5.25 27.31
N GLU A 292 1.73 5.14 28.43
CA GLU A 292 0.69 6.13 28.82
C GLU A 292 1.30 7.51 29.16
#